data_AF-A0A1T1B6Y8-F1
#
_entry.id   AF-A0A1T1B6Y8-F1
#
_cell.length_a   1.000
_cell.length_b   1.000
_cell.length_c   1.000
_cell.angle_alpha   90.00
_cell.angle_beta   90.00
_cell.angle_gamma   90.00
#
_symmetry.space_group_name_H-M   'P 1'
#
loop_
_entity.id
_entity.type
_entity.pdbx_description
1 polymer ?
#
loop_
_entity_poly.entity_id
_entity_poly.type
_entity_poly.pdbx_seq_one_letter_code
_entity_poly.pdbx_strand_id
1 'polypeptide(L)'
;MKLNACVMTMLLAGAGLASAQSRVLYDPRLPTPEPRISETERGRVKYLADQAAQRGLWANLDNVPGGTRDLLECGSRGFRIMGVAPGAFTVKGAQQTAYLYDYCNVSHAQNLQGLVVLNNLEVAAHYTFTGHYYALYAVKDINRNGFTELGLEGYYGNTGTGEGWLTVAELQPVRRNLMRLDVYSDDCLGVQTGWKSQVIRVIPGTTPRYTTQSIAGQCSSERVATSVGGVRSISVQATPTGWTPAPLK
;
A
#
# COMPACT_ATOMS: atom_id res chain seq x y z
N MET A 1 40.30 -55.91 14.35
CA MET A 1 40.02 -55.05 13.18
C MET A 1 39.46 -53.73 13.70
N LYS A 2 40.19 -52.63 13.50
CA LYS A 2 39.75 -51.26 13.84
C LYS A 2 39.20 -50.64 12.55
N LEU A 3 37.92 -50.27 12.51
CA LEU A 3 37.35 -49.50 11.41
C LEU A 3 37.24 -48.02 11.82
N ASN A 4 37.69 -47.19 10.89
CA ASN A 4 37.92 -45.75 11.02
C ASN A 4 36.62 -44.96 11.20
N ALA A 5 36.60 -44.10 12.22
CA ALA A 5 35.74 -42.93 12.27
C ALA A 5 36.48 -41.77 11.58
N CYS A 6 36.02 -41.31 10.42
CA CYS A 6 36.47 -40.03 9.90
C CYS A 6 35.52 -39.42 8.87
N VAL A 7 35.30 -38.12 9.04
CA VAL A 7 34.76 -37.15 8.07
C VAL A 7 33.24 -37.08 7.93
N MET A 8 32.61 -36.34 8.85
CA MET A 8 31.31 -35.70 8.62
C MET A 8 31.41 -34.25 9.11
N THR A 9 32.04 -33.38 8.31
CA THR A 9 32.23 -31.98 8.66
C THR A 9 32.20 -31.12 7.40
N MET A 10 31.46 -30.01 7.50
CA MET A 10 31.36 -28.86 6.59
C MET A 10 30.48 -28.97 5.34
N LEU A 11 29.20 -28.62 5.49
CA LEU A 11 28.36 -28.10 4.39
C LEU A 11 27.28 -27.12 4.91
N LEU A 12 27.62 -26.23 5.86
CA LEU A 12 26.66 -25.31 6.51
C LEU A 12 26.98 -23.81 6.39
N ALA A 13 27.95 -23.39 5.57
CA ALA A 13 28.37 -21.99 5.49
C ALA A 13 27.78 -21.17 4.33
N GLY A 14 26.88 -21.72 3.51
CA GLY A 14 26.42 -21.07 2.26
C GLY A 14 25.20 -20.15 2.36
N ALA A 15 24.45 -20.12 3.46
CA ALA A 15 23.12 -19.49 3.50
C ALA A 15 23.10 -17.97 3.84
N GLY A 16 24.26 -17.34 4.08
CA GLY A 16 24.31 -15.98 4.65
C GLY A 16 24.16 -14.80 3.67
N LEU A 17 24.47 -14.97 2.38
CA LEU A 17 24.68 -13.82 1.47
C LEU A 17 23.45 -13.40 0.65
N ALA A 18 22.37 -14.19 0.64
CA ALA A 18 21.15 -13.82 -0.09
C ALA A 18 20.32 -12.70 0.58
N SER A 19 20.67 -12.32 1.82
CA SER A 19 19.83 -11.44 2.65
C SER A 19 20.00 -9.94 2.41
N ALA A 20 20.95 -9.53 1.56
CA ALA A 20 21.26 -8.12 1.27
C ALA A 20 20.80 -7.64 -0.12
N GLN A 21 20.07 -8.47 -0.88
CA GLN A 21 19.61 -8.07 -2.21
C GLN A 21 18.56 -6.95 -2.11
N SER A 22 18.81 -5.86 -2.83
CA SER A 22 17.86 -4.76 -3.02
C SER A 22 16.64 -5.25 -3.80
N ARG A 23 15.45 -4.91 -3.33
CA ARG A 23 14.15 -5.24 -3.95
C ARG A 23 13.48 -3.97 -4.46
N VAL A 24 12.79 -4.05 -5.59
CA VAL A 24 11.92 -2.95 -6.05
C VAL A 24 10.67 -2.94 -5.17
N LEU A 25 10.39 -1.80 -4.53
CA LEU A 25 9.13 -1.57 -3.84
C LEU A 25 8.10 -0.93 -4.76
N TYR A 26 8.55 0.04 -5.55
CA TYR A 26 7.69 0.80 -6.44
C TYR A 26 8.45 1.15 -7.72
N ASP A 27 7.79 0.92 -8.85
CA ASP A 27 8.24 1.34 -10.16
C ASP A 27 7.00 1.74 -10.96
N PRO A 28 6.82 3.02 -11.32
CA PRO A 28 5.62 3.51 -12.00
C PRO A 28 5.42 2.87 -13.40
N ARG A 29 6.42 2.16 -13.92
CA ARG A 29 6.35 1.44 -15.21
C ARG A 29 5.74 0.05 -15.06
N LEU A 30 5.57 -0.43 -13.82
CA LEU A 30 5.01 -1.73 -13.51
C LEU A 30 3.66 -1.51 -12.80
N PRO A 31 2.55 -1.42 -13.54
CA PRO A 31 1.25 -1.16 -12.92
C PRO A 31 0.90 -2.29 -11.96
N THR A 32 0.29 -1.93 -10.83
CA THR A 32 -0.32 -2.92 -9.93
C THR A 32 -1.41 -3.66 -10.72
N PRO A 33 -1.43 -5.01 -10.72
CA PRO A 33 -2.45 -5.77 -11.43
C PRO A 33 -3.86 -5.43 -10.95
N GLU A 34 -4.82 -5.48 -11.86
CA GLU A 34 -6.23 -5.27 -11.53
C GLU A 34 -6.69 -6.24 -10.42
N PRO A 35 -7.45 -5.76 -9.41
CA PRO A 35 -7.85 -6.59 -8.28
C PRO A 35 -8.76 -7.73 -8.73
N ARG A 36 -8.36 -8.97 -8.44
CA ARG A 36 -9.21 -10.15 -8.65
C ARG A 36 -9.88 -10.50 -7.33
N ILE A 37 -11.21 -10.46 -7.30
CA ILE A 37 -12.02 -10.69 -6.10
C ILE A 37 -13.26 -11.50 -6.47
N SER A 38 -13.62 -12.48 -5.63
CA SER A 38 -14.89 -13.20 -5.76
C SER A 38 -16.08 -12.36 -5.29
N GLU A 39 -17.28 -12.67 -5.76
CA GLU A 39 -18.49 -11.97 -5.31
C GLU A 39 -18.75 -12.14 -3.81
N THR A 40 -18.38 -13.28 -3.23
CA THR A 40 -18.50 -13.52 -1.79
C THR A 40 -17.58 -12.60 -0.99
N GLU A 41 -16.31 -12.48 -1.38
CA GLU A 41 -15.36 -11.56 -0.74
C GLU A 41 -15.79 -10.10 -0.91
N ARG A 42 -16.22 -9.72 -2.12
CA ARG A 42 -16.74 -8.38 -2.41
C ARG A 42 -17.93 -8.05 -1.51
N GLY A 43 -18.90 -8.95 -1.41
CA GLY A 43 -20.07 -8.81 -0.56
C GLY A 43 -19.68 -8.67 0.92
N ARG A 44 -18.70 -9.44 1.39
CA ARG A 44 -18.19 -9.34 2.77
C ARG A 44 -17.51 -8.00 3.04
N VAL A 45 -16.62 -7.54 2.16
CA VAL A 45 -15.94 -6.24 2.33
C VAL A 45 -16.96 -5.10 2.27
N LYS A 46 -17.92 -5.16 1.35
CA LYS A 46 -18.99 -4.16 1.25
C LYS A 46 -19.83 -4.10 2.52
N TYR A 47 -20.26 -5.26 3.04
CA TYR A 47 -21.03 -5.32 4.28
C TYR A 47 -20.28 -4.64 5.44
N LEU A 48 -18.97 -4.87 5.57
CA LEU A 48 -18.15 -4.24 6.59
C LEU A 48 -18.05 -2.72 6.38
N ALA A 49 -17.90 -2.26 5.13
CA ALA A 49 -17.89 -0.84 4.81
C ALA A 49 -19.22 -0.17 5.17
N ASP A 50 -20.36 -0.79 4.85
CA ASP A 50 -21.69 -0.31 5.23
C ASP A 50 -21.84 -0.22 6.76
N GLN A 51 -21.34 -1.21 7.51
CA GLN A 51 -21.33 -1.20 8.98
C GLN A 51 -20.47 -0.06 9.55
N ALA A 52 -19.31 0.20 8.97
CA ALA A 52 -18.47 1.32 9.38
C ALA A 52 -19.15 2.68 9.10
N ALA A 53 -19.94 2.77 8.02
CA ALA A 53 -20.63 3.99 7.62
C ALA A 53 -21.80 4.28 8.57
N GLN A 54 -22.60 3.25 8.88
CA GLN A 54 -23.69 3.33 9.87
C GLN A 54 -23.19 3.76 11.25
N ARG A 55 -21.94 3.42 11.60
CA ARG A 55 -21.30 3.83 12.86
C ARG A 55 -20.57 5.16 12.79
N GLY A 56 -20.57 5.84 11.64
CA GLY A 56 -19.89 7.12 11.47
C GLY A 56 -18.36 7.03 11.67
N LEU A 57 -17.72 5.92 11.32
CA LEU A 57 -16.27 5.73 11.62
C LEU A 57 -15.33 6.52 10.71
N TRP A 58 -15.88 7.22 9.73
CA TRP A 58 -15.18 8.25 8.98
C TRP A 58 -15.35 9.65 9.58
N ALA A 59 -16.26 9.85 10.55
CA ALA A 59 -16.81 11.14 10.96
C ALA A 59 -15.91 12.08 11.77
N ASN A 60 -14.58 11.93 11.72
CA ASN A 60 -13.68 13.07 11.99
C ASN A 60 -13.66 14.03 10.78
N LEU A 61 -14.85 14.32 10.24
CA LEU A 61 -15.13 15.16 9.08
C LEU A 61 -15.70 16.50 9.53
N ASP A 62 -15.35 16.99 10.72
CA ASP A 62 -15.73 18.32 11.20
C ASP A 62 -15.33 19.45 10.22
N ASN A 63 -14.48 19.13 9.23
CA ASN A 63 -14.04 20.01 8.15
C ASN A 63 -14.59 19.65 6.76
N VAL A 64 -15.57 18.75 6.62
CA VAL A 64 -16.22 18.47 5.34
C VAL A 64 -17.41 19.40 5.14
N PRO A 65 -17.39 20.29 4.12
CA PRO A 65 -18.55 21.10 3.77
C PRO A 65 -19.73 20.18 3.40
N GLY A 66 -20.86 20.30 4.11
CA GLY A 66 -22.07 19.48 3.88
C GLY A 66 -22.50 18.63 5.08
N GLY A 67 -21.60 18.38 6.03
CA GLY A 67 -21.89 17.61 7.24
C GLY A 67 -22.24 16.13 6.99
N THR A 68 -22.71 15.43 8.02
CA THR A 68 -23.03 13.99 7.96
C THR A 68 -24.21 13.63 7.06
N ARG A 69 -24.96 14.61 6.54
CA ARG A 69 -26.12 14.38 5.66
C ARG A 69 -25.72 13.82 4.29
N ASP A 70 -24.61 14.27 3.72
CA ASP A 70 -24.13 13.79 2.42
C ASP A 70 -23.56 12.36 2.46
N LEU A 71 -23.16 11.89 3.65
CA LEU A 71 -22.72 10.50 3.86
C LEU A 71 -23.85 9.48 3.65
N LEU A 72 -25.11 9.90 3.81
CA LEU A 72 -26.28 9.06 3.52
C LEU A 72 -26.59 9.03 2.02
N GLU A 73 -26.26 10.10 1.28
CA GLU A 73 -26.42 10.17 -0.17
C GLU A 73 -25.38 9.34 -0.93
N CYS A 74 -24.19 9.17 -0.34
CA CYS A 74 -23.15 8.27 -0.84
C CYS A 74 -23.67 6.86 -1.15
N GLY A 75 -24.55 6.32 -0.30
CA GLY A 75 -25.15 4.99 -0.46
C GLY A 75 -24.13 3.88 -0.82
N SER A 76 -24.64 2.75 -1.31
CA SER A 76 -23.79 1.67 -1.84
C SER A 76 -23.23 1.94 -3.24
N ARG A 77 -23.66 3.03 -3.90
CA ARG A 77 -23.44 3.25 -5.34
C ARG A 77 -22.00 3.62 -5.66
N GLY A 78 -21.28 4.17 -4.68
CA GLY A 78 -19.86 4.54 -4.80
C GLY A 78 -18.88 3.45 -4.39
N PHE A 79 -19.33 2.29 -3.91
CA PHE A 79 -18.44 1.26 -3.38
C PHE A 79 -17.62 0.57 -4.47
N ARG A 80 -16.30 0.56 -4.29
CA ARG A 80 -15.34 -0.10 -5.20
C ARG A 80 -14.16 -0.66 -4.43
N ILE A 81 -13.66 -1.79 -4.88
CA ILE A 81 -12.39 -2.36 -4.41
C ILE A 81 -11.29 -1.79 -5.29
N MET A 82 -10.36 -1.07 -4.67
CA MET A 82 -9.24 -0.40 -5.35
C MET A 82 -8.01 -1.30 -5.43
N GLY A 83 -7.89 -2.29 -4.55
CA GLY A 83 -6.69 -3.10 -4.47
C GLY A 83 -6.87 -4.37 -3.63
N VAL A 84 -6.15 -5.42 -4.01
CA VAL A 84 -6.15 -6.73 -3.34
C VAL A 84 -4.71 -7.20 -3.17
N ALA A 85 -4.34 -7.55 -1.95
CA ALA A 85 -2.97 -7.97 -1.63
C ALA A 85 -2.98 -9.24 -0.76
N PRO A 86 -2.48 -10.39 -1.25
CA PRO A 86 -2.31 -11.58 -0.43
C PRO A 86 -1.04 -11.45 0.46
N GLY A 87 -1.10 -11.91 1.70
CA GLY A 87 0.02 -11.81 2.64
C GLY A 87 -0.29 -12.29 4.05
N ALA A 88 0.68 -12.11 4.94
CA ALA A 88 0.57 -12.41 6.37
C ALA A 88 0.62 -11.11 7.18
N PHE A 89 -0.49 -10.37 7.23
CA PHE A 89 -0.49 -8.98 7.73
C PHE A 89 -0.69 -8.87 9.24
N THR A 90 -1.55 -9.73 9.82
CA THR A 90 -1.89 -9.67 11.25
C THR A 90 -1.49 -10.91 12.04
N VAL A 91 -1.23 -12.03 11.37
CA VAL A 91 -0.75 -13.29 11.96
C VAL A 91 0.40 -13.81 11.13
N LYS A 92 1.55 -14.11 11.78
CA LYS A 92 2.75 -14.59 11.08
C LYS A 92 2.47 -15.90 10.34
N GLY A 93 2.86 -15.95 9.07
CA GLY A 93 2.69 -17.13 8.22
C GLY A 93 1.25 -17.47 7.83
N ALA A 94 0.25 -16.72 8.29
CA ALA A 94 -1.13 -16.92 7.88
C ALA A 94 -1.34 -16.50 6.41
N GLN A 95 -2.24 -17.19 5.73
CA GLN A 95 -2.70 -16.79 4.41
C GLN A 95 -3.88 -15.84 4.56
N GLN A 96 -3.61 -14.55 4.42
CA GLN A 96 -4.62 -13.51 4.51
C GLN A 96 -4.68 -12.72 3.20
N THR A 97 -5.79 -12.02 2.99
CA THR A 97 -5.95 -11.11 1.88
C THR A 97 -6.38 -9.74 2.40
N ALA A 98 -5.64 -8.71 2.05
CA ALA A 98 -5.99 -7.33 2.33
C ALA A 98 -6.74 -6.72 1.13
N TYR A 99 -7.80 -5.97 1.42
CA TYR A 99 -8.64 -5.29 0.44
C TYR A 99 -8.66 -3.82 0.77
N LEU A 100 -8.20 -2.99 -0.16
CA LEU A 100 -8.41 -1.55 -0.13
C LEU A 100 -9.74 -1.26 -0.83
N TYR A 101 -10.64 -0.58 -0.14
CA TYR A 101 -11.90 -0.15 -0.71
C TYR A 101 -12.05 1.37 -0.64
N ASP A 102 -12.78 1.90 -1.61
CA ASP A 102 -13.34 3.24 -1.57
C ASP A 102 -14.85 3.10 -1.44
N TYR A 103 -15.41 3.74 -0.41
CA TYR A 103 -16.83 3.70 -0.09
C TYR A 103 -17.57 4.86 -0.75
N CYS A 104 -16.98 6.05 -0.72
CA CYS A 104 -17.58 7.24 -1.29
C CYS A 104 -16.54 8.33 -1.59
N ASN A 105 -16.72 9.03 -2.71
CA ASN A 105 -16.05 10.28 -2.99
C ASN A 105 -16.87 11.44 -2.38
N VAL A 106 -16.31 12.14 -1.41
CA VAL A 106 -16.98 13.25 -0.71
C VAL A 106 -16.56 14.60 -1.27
N SER A 107 -15.36 14.67 -1.83
CA SER A 107 -14.91 15.81 -2.61
C SER A 107 -13.82 15.38 -3.60
N HIS A 108 -13.43 16.30 -4.48
CA HIS A 108 -12.29 16.09 -5.37
C HIS A 108 -11.03 15.62 -4.63
N ALA A 109 -10.84 16.05 -3.38
CA ALA A 109 -9.64 15.82 -2.58
C ALA A 109 -9.88 14.92 -1.35
N GLN A 110 -11.06 14.32 -1.19
CA GLN A 110 -11.29 13.34 -0.13
C GLN A 110 -12.21 12.17 -0.55
N ASN A 111 -11.68 10.94 -0.49
CA ASN A 111 -12.47 9.71 -0.51
C ASN A 111 -12.54 9.07 0.89
N LEU A 112 -13.68 8.47 1.21
CA LEU A 112 -13.86 7.61 2.37
C LEU A 112 -13.36 6.22 2.01
N GLN A 113 -12.20 5.87 2.53
CA GLN A 113 -11.54 4.62 2.20
C GLN A 113 -11.44 3.72 3.42
N GLY A 114 -11.18 2.45 3.17
CA GLY A 114 -10.84 1.54 4.24
C GLY A 114 -10.03 0.36 3.75
N LEU A 115 -9.50 -0.35 4.74
CA LEU A 115 -8.70 -1.54 4.56
C LEU A 115 -9.33 -2.67 5.38
N VAL A 116 -9.68 -3.78 4.72
CA VAL A 116 -10.10 -5.02 5.37
C VAL A 116 -9.03 -6.07 5.17
N VAL A 117 -8.68 -6.82 6.21
CA VAL A 117 -7.87 -8.04 6.09
C VAL A 117 -8.75 -9.23 6.42
N LEU A 118 -8.90 -10.15 5.48
CA LEU A 118 -9.64 -11.40 5.66
C LEU A 118 -8.68 -12.60 5.79
N ASN A 119 -9.08 -13.57 6.61
CA ASN A 119 -8.52 -14.92 6.67
C ASN A 119 -9.69 -15.89 6.43
N ASN A 120 -9.81 -16.44 5.23
CA ASN A 120 -10.95 -17.31 4.85
C ASN A 120 -12.34 -16.69 5.19
N LEU A 121 -12.58 -15.45 4.75
CA LEU A 121 -13.77 -14.61 5.04
C LEU A 121 -13.94 -14.14 6.49
N GLU A 122 -13.17 -14.66 7.45
CA GLU A 122 -13.10 -14.11 8.79
C GLU A 122 -12.31 -12.80 8.79
N VAL A 123 -12.80 -11.80 9.51
CA VAL A 123 -12.18 -10.47 9.52
C VAL A 123 -11.05 -10.44 10.53
N ALA A 124 -9.82 -10.39 10.04
CA ALA A 124 -8.62 -10.32 10.86
C ALA A 124 -8.28 -8.87 11.25
N ALA A 125 -8.62 -7.89 10.41
CA ALA A 125 -8.56 -6.47 10.73
C ALA A 125 -9.50 -5.66 9.83
N HIS A 126 -9.95 -4.52 10.34
CA HIS A 126 -10.70 -3.54 9.56
C HIS A 126 -10.34 -2.14 10.03
N TYR A 127 -9.96 -1.27 9.10
CA TYR A 127 -9.62 0.12 9.36
C TYR A 127 -10.30 1.05 8.36
N THR A 128 -10.70 2.23 8.81
CA THR A 128 -11.23 3.32 7.98
C THR A 128 -10.29 4.53 8.04
N PHE A 129 -10.25 5.28 6.94
CA PHE A 129 -9.47 6.51 6.82
C PHE A 129 -9.99 7.36 5.65
N THR A 130 -9.57 8.62 5.60
CA THR A 130 -9.73 9.45 4.40
C THR A 130 -8.45 9.41 3.58
N GLY A 131 -8.57 9.34 2.26
CA GLY A 131 -7.41 9.25 1.38
C GLY A 131 -7.77 9.21 -0.10
N HIS A 132 -6.76 9.06 -0.95
CA HIS A 132 -6.90 8.85 -2.40
C HIS A 132 -6.01 7.70 -2.87
N TYR A 133 -5.98 6.62 -2.10
CA TYR A 133 -5.24 5.44 -2.52
C TYR A 133 -6.01 4.72 -3.63
N TYR A 134 -5.33 4.43 -4.73
CA TYR A 134 -5.94 3.79 -5.90
C TYR A 134 -5.36 2.41 -6.19
N ALA A 135 -4.26 2.02 -5.52
CA ALA A 135 -3.68 0.70 -5.62
C ALA A 135 -3.25 0.17 -4.25
N LEU A 136 -3.26 -1.16 -4.13
CA LEU A 136 -2.76 -1.89 -2.98
C LEU A 136 -1.97 -3.11 -3.47
N TYR A 137 -0.81 -3.34 -2.89
CA TYR A 137 -0.03 -4.56 -3.10
C TYR A 137 0.67 -5.01 -1.82
N ALA A 138 1.07 -6.28 -1.81
CA ALA A 138 1.81 -6.86 -0.71
C ALA A 138 3.30 -6.55 -0.82
N VAL A 139 3.90 -6.10 0.28
CA VAL A 139 5.33 -5.88 0.41
C VAL A 139 5.89 -7.00 1.27
N LYS A 140 6.81 -7.80 0.71
CA LYS A 140 7.38 -8.95 1.42
C LYS A 140 8.29 -8.51 2.56
N ASP A 141 7.90 -8.87 3.80
CA ASP A 141 8.62 -8.69 5.08
C ASP A 141 9.97 -7.99 4.93
N ILE A 142 9.91 -6.66 4.84
CA ILE A 142 11.08 -5.83 4.61
C ILE A 142 11.81 -5.55 5.91
N ASN A 143 11.11 -5.56 7.05
CA ASN A 143 11.70 -5.29 8.35
C ASN A 143 12.04 -6.55 9.19
N ARG A 144 11.85 -7.74 8.61
CA ARG A 144 12.16 -9.06 9.21
C ARG A 144 11.39 -9.33 10.50
N ASN A 145 10.18 -8.81 10.63
CA ASN A 145 9.34 -9.03 11.81
C ASN A 145 8.41 -10.26 11.67
N GLY A 146 8.37 -10.88 10.49
CA GLY A 146 7.53 -12.05 10.16
C GLY A 146 6.14 -11.69 9.63
N PHE A 147 5.86 -10.41 9.39
CA PHE A 147 4.62 -9.91 8.79
C PHE A 147 4.88 -9.37 7.39
N THR A 148 3.86 -9.44 6.54
CA THR A 148 3.85 -8.76 5.24
C THR A 148 3.41 -7.31 5.45
N GLU A 149 4.09 -6.38 4.81
CA GLU A 149 3.69 -4.97 4.79
C GLU A 149 2.76 -4.68 3.61
N LEU A 150 2.12 -3.51 3.62
CA LEU A 150 1.20 -3.05 2.60
C LEU A 150 1.84 -1.89 1.85
N GLY A 151 1.90 -1.97 0.51
CA GLY A 151 2.19 -0.83 -0.35
C GLY A 151 0.87 -0.22 -0.83
N LEU A 152 0.67 1.07 -0.55
CA LEU A 152 -0.50 1.84 -1.00
C LEU A 152 -0.03 2.99 -1.88
N GLU A 153 -0.52 3.05 -3.11
CA GLU A 153 -0.27 4.17 -4.01
C GLU A 153 -1.46 5.12 -3.97
N GLY A 154 -1.18 6.40 -3.76
CA GLY A 154 -2.19 7.44 -3.82
C GLY A 154 -1.88 8.47 -4.88
N TYR A 155 -2.92 9.09 -5.40
CA TYR A 155 -2.84 10.11 -6.42
C TYR A 155 -3.93 11.15 -6.21
N TYR A 156 -3.55 12.41 -6.37
CA TYR A 156 -4.48 13.51 -6.43
C TYR A 156 -4.10 14.40 -7.61
N GLY A 157 -5.09 14.93 -8.32
CA GLY A 157 -4.86 15.86 -9.42
C GLY A 157 -5.89 16.97 -9.43
N ASN A 158 -5.45 18.15 -9.83
CA ASN A 158 -6.31 19.30 -10.07
C ASN A 158 -6.14 19.79 -11.53
N THR A 159 -6.59 21.01 -11.81
CA THR A 159 -6.57 21.64 -13.15
C THR A 159 -5.14 21.89 -13.65
N GLY A 160 -4.45 20.82 -14.05
CA GLY A 160 -3.19 20.87 -14.80
C GLY A 160 -2.03 20.11 -14.19
N THR A 161 -2.09 19.80 -12.88
CA THR A 161 -1.02 19.06 -12.18
C THR A 161 -1.59 17.89 -11.39
N GLY A 162 -0.91 16.75 -11.49
CA GLY A 162 -1.12 15.55 -10.70
C GLY A 162 0.05 15.28 -9.78
N GLU A 163 -0.22 14.83 -8.56
CA GLU A 163 0.78 14.40 -7.59
C GLU A 163 0.41 13.02 -7.09
N GLY A 164 1.42 12.17 -6.89
CA GLY A 164 1.21 10.84 -6.34
C GLY A 164 2.23 10.50 -5.26
N TRP A 165 1.79 9.71 -4.31
CA TRP A 165 2.58 9.28 -3.16
C TRP A 165 2.54 7.77 -3.00
N LEU A 166 3.57 7.26 -2.36
CA LEU A 166 3.66 5.88 -1.91
C LEU A 166 3.65 5.85 -0.39
N THR A 167 2.78 5.04 0.19
CA THR A 167 2.80 4.68 1.60
C THR A 167 3.16 3.20 1.73
N VAL A 168 4.14 2.87 2.58
CA VAL A 168 4.36 1.50 3.06
C VAL A 168 3.93 1.42 4.50
N ALA A 169 2.95 0.58 4.81
CA ALA A 169 2.38 0.42 6.14
C ALA A 169 2.58 -0.99 6.68
N GLU A 170 2.87 -1.11 7.96
CA GLU A 170 2.77 -2.37 8.69
C GLU A 170 1.56 -2.33 9.64
N LEU A 171 0.91 -3.48 9.84
CA LEU A 171 -0.22 -3.63 10.76
C LEU A 171 0.20 -4.23 12.10
N GLN A 172 1.26 -5.04 12.10
CA GLN A 172 1.80 -5.74 13.26
C GLN A 172 3.34 -5.69 13.24
N PRO A 173 4.00 -5.76 14.42
CA PRO A 173 3.42 -5.80 15.76
C PRO A 173 2.83 -4.46 16.22
N VAL A 174 3.19 -3.37 15.54
CA VAL A 174 2.70 -2.02 15.82
C VAL A 174 2.24 -1.42 14.51
N ARG A 175 0.98 -0.98 14.45
CA ARG A 175 0.43 -0.36 13.24
C ARG A 175 1.05 1.02 12.99
N ARG A 176 1.82 1.16 11.91
CA ARG A 176 2.49 2.42 11.51
C ARG A 176 2.82 2.43 10.02
N ASN A 177 2.96 3.62 9.46
CA ASN A 177 3.63 3.84 8.18
C ASN A 177 5.14 3.66 8.42
N LEU A 178 5.78 2.77 7.67
CA LEU A 178 7.24 2.65 7.61
C LEU A 178 7.84 3.73 6.70
N MET A 179 7.08 4.13 5.68
CA MET A 179 7.48 5.13 4.69
C MET A 179 6.25 5.82 4.12
N ARG A 180 6.33 7.13 3.92
CA ARG A 180 5.41 7.90 3.07
C ARG A 180 6.24 8.90 2.27
N LEU A 181 6.12 8.87 0.94
CA LEU A 181 6.92 9.72 0.04
C LEU A 181 6.09 10.17 -1.15
N ASP A 182 6.30 11.40 -1.60
CA ASP A 182 5.85 11.84 -2.91
C ASP A 182 6.77 11.22 -3.97
N VAL A 183 6.17 10.42 -4.84
CA VAL A 183 6.89 9.60 -5.83
C VAL A 183 6.50 9.93 -7.26
N TYR A 184 5.53 10.82 -7.46
CA TYR A 184 4.98 11.11 -8.77
C TYR A 184 4.53 12.57 -8.88
N SER A 185 4.80 13.19 -10.03
CA SER A 185 4.29 14.50 -10.43
C SER A 185 4.04 14.50 -11.94
N ASP A 186 2.92 15.05 -12.38
CA ASP A 186 2.47 15.07 -13.76
C ASP A 186 1.89 16.42 -14.13
N ASP A 187 2.59 17.17 -14.97
CA ASP A 187 2.13 18.48 -15.44
C ASP A 187 1.55 18.40 -16.87
N CYS A 188 1.23 17.20 -17.37
CA CYS A 188 0.85 17.02 -18.76
C CYS A 188 -0.55 17.49 -19.14
N LEU A 189 -1.41 17.76 -18.16
CA LEU A 189 -2.76 18.27 -18.40
C LEU A 189 -2.83 19.80 -18.46
N GLY A 190 -1.83 20.51 -17.93
CA GLY A 190 -1.83 21.98 -17.83
C GLY A 190 -0.62 22.62 -18.51
N VAL A 191 0.53 22.60 -17.82
CA VAL A 191 1.75 23.32 -18.23
C VAL A 191 2.52 22.56 -19.33
N GLN A 192 2.24 21.26 -19.49
CA GLN A 192 2.88 20.36 -20.45
C GLN A 192 4.40 20.24 -20.27
N THR A 193 4.89 20.36 -19.04
CA THR A 193 6.33 20.29 -18.70
C THR A 193 6.88 18.87 -18.55
N GLY A 194 6.05 17.86 -18.80
CA GLY A 194 6.40 16.45 -18.64
C GLY A 194 5.88 15.86 -17.34
N TRP A 195 6.37 14.67 -17.02
CA TRP A 195 6.09 13.98 -15.78
C TRP A 195 7.40 13.53 -15.13
N LYS A 196 7.39 13.45 -13.80
CA LYS A 196 8.50 12.99 -12.98
C LYS A 196 8.00 11.89 -12.04
N SER A 197 8.83 10.89 -11.83
CA SER A 197 8.54 9.85 -10.86
C SER A 197 9.81 9.29 -10.21
N GLN A 198 9.64 8.30 -9.33
CA GLN A 198 10.71 7.66 -8.59
C GLN A 198 10.57 6.14 -8.66
N VAL A 199 11.67 5.44 -8.86
CA VAL A 199 11.77 4.01 -8.57
C VAL A 199 12.27 3.88 -7.14
N ILE A 200 11.47 3.27 -6.26
CA ILE A 200 11.83 3.05 -4.86
C ILE A 200 12.30 1.62 -4.69
N ARG A 201 13.46 1.46 -4.05
CA ARG A 201 14.02 0.15 -3.71
C ARG A 201 14.31 0.06 -2.22
N VAL A 202 14.30 -1.15 -1.70
CA VAL A 202 14.55 -1.45 -0.28
C VAL A 202 15.56 -2.58 -0.15
N ILE A 203 16.48 -2.43 0.80
CA ILE A 203 17.32 -3.51 1.30
C ILE A 203 16.70 -3.98 2.63
N PRO A 204 16.13 -5.20 2.68
CA PRO A 204 15.48 -5.71 3.88
C PRO A 204 16.43 -5.90 5.08
N GLY A 205 15.94 -5.63 6.28
CA GLY A 205 16.67 -5.73 7.54
C GLY A 205 15.82 -5.23 8.69
N THR A 206 16.22 -5.47 9.95
CA THR A 206 15.49 -4.98 11.13
C THR A 206 15.22 -3.47 11.11
N THR A 207 16.08 -2.74 10.41
CA THR A 207 15.83 -1.37 9.96
C THR A 207 16.03 -1.34 8.44
N PRO A 208 14.96 -1.36 7.63
CA PRO A 208 15.07 -1.35 6.18
C PRO A 208 15.79 -0.09 5.69
N ARG A 209 16.62 -0.24 4.66
CA ARG A 209 17.28 0.90 4.01
C ARG A 209 16.67 1.13 2.65
N TYR A 210 16.34 2.38 2.36
CA TYR A 210 15.64 2.76 1.15
C TYR A 210 16.55 3.55 0.20
N THR A 211 16.36 3.34 -1.09
CA THR A 211 16.98 4.15 -2.13
C THR A 211 15.93 4.57 -3.14
N THR A 212 16.11 5.75 -3.73
CA THR A 212 15.27 6.25 -4.82
C THR A 212 16.12 6.48 -6.07
N GLN A 213 15.48 6.35 -7.23
CA GLN A 213 16.02 6.72 -8.52
C GLN A 213 14.96 7.53 -9.27
N SER A 214 15.25 8.80 -9.55
CA SER A 214 14.33 9.63 -10.33
C SER A 214 14.26 9.15 -11.78
N ILE A 215 13.07 9.18 -12.34
CA ILE A 215 12.83 9.03 -13.78
C ILE A 215 11.92 10.15 -14.24
N ALA A 216 12.04 10.58 -15.49
CA ALA A 216 11.12 11.57 -16.05
C ALA A 216 10.89 11.32 -17.54
N GLY A 217 9.78 11.81 -18.04
CA GLY A 217 9.37 11.71 -19.44
C GLY A 217 8.64 12.96 -19.91
N GLN A 218 8.36 13.00 -21.21
CA GLN A 218 7.61 14.07 -21.85
C GLN A 218 6.11 13.77 -21.84
N CYS A 219 5.31 14.79 -22.13
CA CYS A 219 3.87 14.65 -22.32
C CYS A 219 3.59 14.08 -23.70
N SER A 220 3.30 12.79 -23.74
CA SER A 220 2.92 12.06 -24.95
C SER A 220 1.82 11.06 -24.65
N SER A 221 1.21 10.50 -25.69
CA SER A 221 0.21 9.43 -25.56
C SER A 221 0.78 8.19 -24.86
N GLU A 222 2.10 7.99 -24.92
CA GLU A 222 2.81 6.92 -24.22
C GLU A 222 3.67 7.52 -23.10
N ARG A 223 3.65 6.91 -21.91
CA ARG A 223 4.53 7.29 -20.80
C ARG A 223 5.86 6.55 -20.89
N VAL A 224 6.79 7.12 -21.64
CA VAL A 224 8.16 6.61 -21.78
C VAL A 224 9.13 7.49 -21.00
N ALA A 225 9.93 6.89 -20.13
CA ALA A 225 10.99 7.61 -19.42
C ALA A 225 12.08 8.02 -20.42
N THR A 226 12.32 9.32 -20.56
CA THR A 226 13.36 9.90 -21.42
C THR A 226 14.62 10.28 -20.64
N SER A 227 14.54 10.30 -19.30
CA SER A 227 15.69 10.52 -18.43
C SER A 227 15.62 9.66 -17.17
N VAL A 228 16.80 9.25 -16.69
CA VAL A 228 16.98 8.44 -15.49
C VAL A 228 18.10 9.06 -14.66
N GLY A 229 17.80 9.41 -13.42
CA GLY A 229 18.76 9.94 -12.46
C GLY A 229 19.62 8.87 -11.80
N GLY A 230 20.59 9.32 -11.00
CA GLY A 230 21.37 8.44 -10.12
C GLY A 230 20.53 7.84 -8.99
N VAL A 231 20.98 6.70 -8.48
CA VAL A 231 20.41 6.07 -7.28
C VAL A 231 20.94 6.79 -6.04
N ARG A 232 20.06 7.20 -5.12
CA ARG A 232 20.44 7.84 -3.85
C ARG A 232 19.74 7.21 -2.66
N SER A 233 20.42 7.14 -1.53
CA SER A 233 19.80 6.75 -0.26
C SER A 233 18.82 7.82 0.21
N ILE A 234 17.75 7.39 0.86
CA ILE A 234 16.76 8.28 1.49
C ILE A 234 16.54 7.85 2.93
N SER A 235 16.30 8.83 3.80
CA SER A 235 15.89 8.60 5.18
C SER A 235 14.37 8.71 5.26
N VAL A 236 13.75 7.77 5.95
CA VAL A 236 12.31 7.74 6.18
C VAL A 236 12.07 7.60 7.68
N GLN A 237 11.04 8.25 8.18
CA GLN A 237 10.65 8.16 9.58
C GLN A 237 9.31 7.43 9.68
N ALA A 238 9.26 6.41 10.53
CA ALA A 238 8.03 5.70 10.77
C ALA A 238 7.06 6.56 11.60
N THR A 239 5.77 6.55 11.25
CA THR A 239 4.73 7.36 11.90
C THR A 239 3.46 6.54 12.10
N PRO A 240 2.64 6.79 13.14
CA PRO A 240 1.34 6.14 13.27
C PRO A 240 0.50 6.33 12.00
N THR A 241 -0.29 5.32 11.60
CA THR A 241 -1.09 5.42 10.37
C THR A 241 -2.23 6.44 10.47
N GLY A 242 -2.69 6.74 11.69
CA GLY A 242 -3.90 7.56 11.92
C GLY A 242 -5.21 6.87 11.54
N TRP A 243 -5.19 5.61 11.11
CA TRP A 243 -6.40 4.90 10.68
C TRP A 243 -7.31 4.56 11.86
N THR A 244 -8.61 4.68 11.69
CA THR A 244 -9.60 4.35 12.72
C THR A 244 -9.92 2.86 12.68
N PRO A 245 -9.78 2.10 13.78
CA PRO A 245 -10.29 0.72 13.84
C PRO A 245 -11.79 0.67 13.58
N ALA A 246 -12.22 -0.34 12.83
CA ALA A 246 -13.60 -0.52 12.39
C ALA A 246 -14.12 -1.93 12.75
N PRO A 247 -15.43 -2.20 12.61
CA PRO A 247 -16.04 -3.42 13.11
C PRO A 247 -15.48 -4.64 12.40
N LEU A 248 -15.26 -5.70 13.17
CA LEU A 248 -14.84 -7.01 12.66
C LEU A 248 -16.04 -7.93 12.38
N LYS A 249 -17.22 -7.57 12.88
CA LYS A 249 -18.46 -8.32 12.77
C LYS A 249 -19.58 -7.40 12.32
#